data_AF-A0A537WRV2-F1
#
_entry.id   AF-A0A537WRV2-F1
#
_cell.length_a   1.000
_cell.length_b   1.000
_cell.length_c   1.000
_cell.angle_alpha   90.00
_cell.angle_beta   90.00
_cell.angle_gamma   90.00
#
_symmetry.space_group_name_H-M   'P 1'
#
loop_
_entity.id
_entity.type
_entity.pdbx_description
1 polymer ?
#
loop_
_entity_poly.entity_id
_entity_poly.type
_entity_poly.pdbx_seq_one_letter_code
_entity_poly.pdbx_strand_id
1 'polypeptide(L)'
;MAAGPHPRLGRHLRPRVAPHPGRDRRRHRRRTPRSYLRGRVPRGRGLRRSRPLKRERKARSGRVSHGARYGRDACRIDLNTFAIRNRVSETTSKEGAVKGVTGKATRILLTVAVAGVAVAVATGATAKKSANIQVCVLLPDTKSSVRWVQFDAPDFAKALKAAGVTYSITNALNDPQKMVSQADACLAAGAKVAVVTDIAQGTSIAIEKKFAAAGGSSIDYDRQVVGGIAKVYVTFDGKAVGAAQAKGVVKALKGKSKPVVAELWGGPTDQNAFWFKSGNDAVLNPLFKNKTLTKGPQQFVPLWLATNAAPIFTQMLLKTNNKIDGAIAANDNIAGAVVATLKAKHLKPIALSGQDATSQGVQNIISGWQSMTVYKFVPNETKAAAAAAVALLRGKKVPGINGFRKNGSKKEPTIALPVISITSRDPVAPRWRRPNGAPPPALW
;
A
#
# COMPACT_ATOMS: atom_id res chain seq x y z
N MET A 1 -60.08 -31.89 12.26
CA MET A 1 -61.35 -32.60 11.98
C MET A 1 -61.65 -32.39 10.49
N ALA A 2 -61.84 -33.34 9.58
CA ALA A 2 -61.76 -34.80 9.47
C ALA A 2 -61.70 -35.09 7.94
N ALA A 3 -60.75 -35.87 7.40
CA ALA A 3 -60.90 -37.23 6.83
C ALA A 3 -62.06 -37.42 5.81
N GLY A 4 -61.96 -38.02 4.62
CA GLY A 4 -61.00 -38.85 3.84
C GLY A 4 -61.61 -39.05 2.41
N PRO A 5 -61.41 -40.14 1.62
CA PRO A 5 -60.46 -41.26 1.67
C PRO A 5 -59.75 -41.61 0.31
N HIS A 6 -58.76 -42.51 0.38
CA HIS A 6 -58.06 -43.27 -0.71
C HIS A 6 -58.97 -44.37 -1.33
N PRO A 7 -58.67 -45.10 -2.46
CA PRO A 7 -57.40 -45.86 -2.69
C PRO A 7 -56.98 -46.37 -4.12
N ARG A 8 -55.79 -47.04 -4.18
CA ARG A 8 -55.29 -48.13 -5.09
C ARG A 8 -55.06 -47.80 -6.59
N LEU A 9 -54.16 -48.40 -7.37
CA LEU A 9 -53.00 -49.32 -7.28
C LEU A 9 -52.41 -49.38 -8.71
N GLY A 10 -51.10 -49.52 -8.90
CA GLY A 10 -50.52 -49.78 -10.22
C GLY A 10 -48.99 -49.88 -10.23
N ARG A 11 -48.47 -51.11 -10.03
CA ARG A 11 -47.05 -51.47 -10.22
C ARG A 11 -46.75 -51.63 -11.72
N HIS A 12 -45.56 -51.24 -12.17
CA HIS A 12 -44.74 -52.06 -13.09
C HIS A 12 -43.25 -51.69 -13.01
N LEU A 13 -42.43 -52.71 -12.75
CA LEU A 13 -40.97 -52.77 -12.85
C LEU A 13 -40.53 -52.93 -14.31
N ARG A 14 -39.33 -52.44 -14.68
CA ARG A 14 -38.31 -53.09 -15.55
C ARG A 14 -37.04 -52.21 -15.71
N PRO A 15 -35.88 -52.75 -16.19
CA PRO A 15 -34.58 -52.62 -15.51
C PRO A 15 -33.45 -51.91 -16.31
N ARG A 16 -32.28 -51.76 -15.65
CA ARG A 16 -30.95 -51.39 -16.20
C ARG A 16 -30.25 -52.59 -16.88
N VAL A 17 -29.33 -52.30 -17.83
CA VAL A 17 -27.99 -52.92 -18.13
C VAL A 17 -27.49 -52.31 -19.47
N ALA A 18 -26.51 -51.38 -19.51
CA ALA A 18 -25.03 -51.50 -19.70
C ALA A 18 -24.56 -51.32 -21.19
N PRO A 19 -23.25 -51.35 -21.56
CA PRO A 19 -22.20 -50.34 -21.36
C PRO A 19 -21.41 -49.92 -22.66
N HIS A 20 -20.41 -49.04 -22.48
CA HIS A 20 -19.25 -48.59 -23.34
C HIS A 20 -18.90 -49.29 -24.68
N PRO A 21 -18.31 -48.54 -25.65
CA PRO A 21 -16.83 -48.42 -25.81
C PRO A 21 -16.41 -46.98 -26.22
N GLY A 22 -15.16 -46.53 -26.34
CA GLY A 22 -13.83 -47.13 -26.27
C GLY A 22 -12.79 -46.00 -26.36
N ARG A 23 -11.58 -46.26 -25.85
CA ARG A 23 -10.40 -45.40 -25.91
C ARG A 23 -9.83 -45.40 -27.33
N ASP A 24 -9.39 -44.25 -27.84
CA ASP A 24 -8.32 -44.22 -28.83
C ASP A 24 -7.29 -43.12 -28.51
N ARG A 25 -6.03 -43.54 -28.50
CA ARG A 25 -4.83 -42.75 -28.26
C ARG A 25 -4.27 -42.37 -29.62
N ARG A 26 -4.26 -41.09 -29.99
CA ARG A 26 -3.47 -40.62 -31.15
C ARG A 26 -2.40 -39.61 -30.75
N ARG A 27 -1.17 -40.07 -30.97
CA ARG A 27 0.11 -39.37 -30.91
C ARG A 27 0.11 -38.17 -31.87
N HIS A 28 0.34 -36.96 -31.36
CA HIS A 28 0.79 -35.87 -32.22
C HIS A 28 2.30 -36.03 -32.51
N ARG A 29 2.58 -36.46 -33.75
CA ARG A 29 3.90 -36.46 -34.36
C ARG A 29 4.39 -35.01 -34.55
N ARG A 30 5.64 -34.78 -34.16
CA ARG A 30 6.51 -33.72 -34.67
C ARG A 30 6.50 -33.73 -36.20
N ARG A 31 6.21 -32.60 -36.83
CA ARG A 31 6.62 -32.28 -38.20
C ARG A 31 7.03 -30.82 -38.27
N THR A 32 8.32 -30.60 -38.47
CA THR A 32 8.90 -29.42 -39.09
C THR A 32 8.43 -29.34 -40.55
N PRO A 33 8.33 -28.12 -41.10
CA PRO A 33 8.83 -27.89 -42.45
C PRO A 33 9.79 -26.70 -42.50
N ARG A 34 10.92 -26.95 -43.15
CA ARG A 34 11.95 -26.00 -43.54
C ARG A 34 11.80 -25.81 -45.06
N SER A 35 11.48 -24.62 -45.53
CA SER A 35 11.76 -24.24 -46.92
C SER A 35 11.67 -22.73 -47.16
N TYR A 36 12.85 -22.18 -47.44
CA TYR A 36 13.17 -21.22 -48.51
C TYR A 36 12.34 -19.96 -48.70
N LEU A 37 12.95 -18.81 -48.36
CA LEU A 37 12.94 -17.62 -49.20
C LEU A 37 14.34 -16.98 -49.15
N ARG A 38 15.08 -17.14 -50.26
CA ARG A 38 16.33 -16.42 -50.54
C ARG A 38 15.98 -15.04 -51.08
N GLY A 39 16.27 -14.00 -50.31
CA GLY A 39 16.33 -12.61 -50.79
C GLY A 39 17.79 -12.16 -50.87
N ARG A 40 18.26 -11.87 -52.08
CA ARG A 40 19.62 -11.40 -52.40
C ARG A 40 19.94 -10.06 -51.75
N VAL A 41 21.14 -9.94 -51.20
CA VAL A 41 21.79 -8.67 -50.83
C VAL A 41 22.91 -8.40 -51.84
N PRO A 42 22.99 -7.22 -52.46
CA PRO A 42 24.20 -6.79 -53.14
C PRO A 42 25.18 -6.11 -52.17
N ARG A 43 26.44 -6.52 -52.25
CA ARG A 43 27.62 -5.87 -51.64
C ARG A 43 28.20 -4.83 -52.61
N GLY A 44 28.71 -3.72 -52.07
CA GLY A 44 29.69 -2.83 -52.69
C GLY A 44 29.92 -1.59 -51.80
N ARG A 45 30.97 -1.60 -50.95
CA ARG A 45 32.24 -0.83 -51.07
C ARG A 45 32.01 0.71 -51.18
N GLY A 46 32.59 1.59 -50.36
CA GLY A 46 33.65 1.41 -49.38
C GLY A 46 33.93 2.66 -48.53
N LEU A 47 34.68 2.40 -47.46
CA LEU A 47 35.68 3.23 -46.78
C LEU A 47 35.69 4.76 -46.99
N ARG A 48 35.49 5.50 -45.88
CA ARG A 48 36.49 6.48 -45.42
C ARG A 48 36.43 6.67 -43.91
N ARG A 49 37.59 6.50 -43.28
CA ARG A 49 37.86 6.68 -41.85
C ARG A 49 38.21 8.16 -41.56
N SER A 50 37.64 8.67 -40.46
CA SER A 50 38.20 9.57 -39.43
C SER A 50 39.05 10.80 -39.82
N ARG A 51 38.66 11.98 -39.31
CA ARG A 51 39.46 12.78 -38.35
C ARG A 51 38.62 13.91 -37.70
N PRO A 52 38.95 14.32 -36.45
CA PRO A 52 38.23 15.35 -35.70
C PRO A 52 38.86 16.73 -35.93
N LEU A 53 38.05 17.79 -35.91
CA LEU A 53 38.53 19.17 -35.87
C LEU A 53 38.08 19.88 -34.58
N LYS A 54 39.06 20.62 -34.05
CA LYS A 54 39.14 21.28 -32.75
C LYS A 54 38.23 22.52 -32.65
N ARG A 55 37.92 22.86 -31.39
CA ARG A 55 37.73 24.20 -30.76
C ARG A 55 37.53 25.40 -31.70
N GLU A 56 36.49 26.19 -31.46
CA GLU A 56 36.50 27.41 -30.61
C GLU A 56 35.40 28.40 -31.07
N ARG A 57 34.53 28.87 -30.15
CA ARG A 57 34.35 30.30 -29.80
C ARG A 57 33.11 30.56 -28.94
N LYS A 58 33.36 31.31 -27.87
CA LYS A 58 32.41 31.95 -26.95
C LYS A 58 31.46 32.89 -27.70
N ALA A 59 30.16 32.78 -27.46
CA ALA A 59 29.21 33.85 -27.75
C ALA A 59 29.16 34.83 -26.57
N ARG A 60 29.45 36.11 -26.86
CA ARG A 60 29.34 37.25 -25.95
C ARG A 60 27.87 37.59 -25.72
N SER A 61 27.53 37.86 -24.47
CA SER A 61 26.31 38.57 -24.07
C SER A 61 26.43 40.05 -24.43
N GLY A 62 25.39 40.59 -25.07
CA GLY A 62 25.23 42.02 -25.30
C GLY A 62 24.64 42.72 -24.07
N ARG A 63 25.28 43.83 -23.67
CA ARG A 63 24.74 44.83 -22.74
C ARG A 63 23.71 45.69 -23.45
N VAL A 64 22.62 46.00 -22.75
CA VAL A 64 21.92 47.29 -22.87
C VAL A 64 21.85 47.88 -21.46
N SER A 65 22.22 49.15 -21.34
CA SER A 65 22.27 49.95 -20.11
C SER A 65 21.13 50.97 -20.08
N HIS A 66 20.90 51.54 -18.89
CA HIS A 66 19.99 52.63 -18.46
C HIS A 66 18.64 52.14 -17.95
N GLY A 67 18.17 52.41 -16.72
CA GLY A 67 18.68 53.24 -15.63
C GLY A 67 17.54 54.03 -15.01
N ALA A 68 17.10 53.70 -13.79
CA ALA A 68 16.49 54.61 -12.81
C ALA A 68 16.32 53.89 -11.45
N ARG A 69 16.58 54.64 -10.36
CA ARG A 69 16.79 54.19 -8.98
C ARG A 69 15.56 54.42 -8.09
N TYR A 70 15.69 53.94 -6.83
CA TYR A 70 14.88 54.06 -5.61
C TYR A 70 13.87 52.92 -5.38
N GLY A 71 13.87 52.18 -4.26
CA GLY A 71 14.63 52.31 -3.01
C GLY A 71 14.66 51.02 -2.17
N ARG A 72 15.58 51.03 -1.21
CA ARG A 72 15.99 49.98 -0.28
C ARG A 72 14.85 49.52 0.64
N ASP A 73 14.75 48.21 0.87
CA ASP A 73 15.04 47.58 2.17
C ASP A 73 15.04 46.06 2.01
N ALA A 74 16.22 45.43 2.14
CA ALA A 74 16.36 43.98 2.15
C ALA A 74 17.41 43.58 3.21
N CYS A 75 16.92 42.89 4.24
CA CYS A 75 17.72 42.16 5.20
C CYS A 75 18.47 41.02 4.47
N ARG A 76 19.80 41.05 4.55
CA ARG A 76 20.72 40.06 3.98
C ARG A 76 20.79 38.85 4.92
N ILE A 77 20.56 37.64 4.40
CA ILE A 77 20.99 36.40 5.05
C ILE A 77 22.05 35.78 4.13
N ASP A 78 23.28 35.74 4.63
CA ASP A 78 24.42 35.11 4.00
C ASP A 78 24.27 33.58 3.99
N LEU A 79 24.44 32.99 2.81
CA LEU A 79 24.62 31.56 2.62
C LEU A 79 26.08 31.33 2.21
N ASN A 80 26.90 30.87 3.15
CA ASN A 80 28.00 29.97 2.83
C ASN A 80 28.62 29.30 4.07
N THR A 81 28.92 28.01 3.90
CA THR A 81 29.91 27.20 4.62
C THR A 81 29.50 26.55 5.95
N PHE A 82 28.94 25.34 5.88
CA PHE A 82 29.12 24.34 6.93
C PHE A 82 29.54 23.00 6.29
N ALA A 83 30.86 22.79 6.22
CA ALA A 83 31.46 21.50 5.91
C ALA A 83 31.45 20.65 7.19
N ILE A 84 30.70 19.56 7.19
CA ILE A 84 30.70 18.56 8.27
C ILE A 84 32.00 17.75 8.16
N ARG A 85 32.94 18.01 9.06
CA ARG A 85 34.11 17.14 9.32
C ARG A 85 33.64 15.91 10.10
N ASN A 86 33.70 14.74 9.47
CA ASN A 86 33.68 13.46 10.18
C ASN A 86 34.98 13.32 10.98
N ARG A 87 34.89 13.39 12.31
CA ARG A 87 35.97 13.00 13.21
C ARG A 87 35.63 11.62 13.78
N VAL A 88 36.28 10.60 13.23
CA VAL A 88 36.34 9.25 13.81
C VAL A 88 37.24 9.34 15.05
N SER A 89 36.72 8.90 16.20
CA SER A 89 37.49 8.75 17.42
C SER A 89 38.12 7.36 17.42
N GLU A 90 39.36 7.25 16.97
CA GLU A 90 40.22 6.09 17.20
C GLU A 90 40.76 6.16 18.64
N THR A 91 40.26 5.31 19.52
CA THR A 91 40.92 5.01 20.79
C THR A 91 42.05 4.01 20.53
N THR A 92 43.26 4.54 20.50
CA THR A 92 44.51 3.79 20.61
C THR A 92 44.63 3.19 22.02
N SER A 93 44.77 1.87 22.13
CA SER A 93 45.35 1.25 23.32
C SER A 93 46.56 0.42 22.89
N LYS A 94 47.64 0.67 23.62
CA LYS A 94 49.03 0.35 23.30
C LYS A 94 49.28 -1.16 23.32
N GLU A 95 49.94 -1.65 22.29
CA GLU A 95 50.72 -2.90 22.35
C GLU A 95 51.96 -2.67 23.21
N GLY A 96 52.08 -3.44 24.29
CA GLY A 96 53.28 -3.59 25.08
C GLY A 96 53.80 -5.01 24.93
N ALA A 97 54.91 -5.16 24.24
CA ALA A 97 55.65 -6.41 24.09
C ALA A 97 56.18 -6.91 25.44
N VAL A 98 56.00 -8.21 25.73
CA VAL A 98 56.81 -8.92 26.72
C VAL A 98 57.25 -10.27 26.13
N LYS A 99 58.56 -10.46 26.17
CA LYS A 99 59.34 -11.59 25.71
C LYS A 99 58.98 -12.89 26.45
N GLY A 100 59.17 -14.01 25.76
CA GLY A 100 58.90 -15.34 26.30
C GLY A 100 59.84 -15.78 27.42
N VAL A 101 59.34 -16.73 28.21
CA VAL A 101 60.15 -17.71 28.97
C VAL A 101 59.43 -19.06 28.90
N THR A 102 60.22 -20.06 28.56
CA THR A 102 59.94 -21.48 28.44
C THR A 102 59.69 -22.18 29.78
N GLY A 103 58.77 -23.15 29.78
CA GLY A 103 58.90 -24.42 30.51
C GLY A 103 58.52 -24.45 31.98
N LYS A 104 57.48 -25.22 32.32
CA LYS A 104 57.60 -26.54 32.97
C LYS A 104 56.21 -27.08 33.35
N ALA A 105 55.97 -28.32 32.97
CA ALA A 105 54.86 -29.13 33.43
C ALA A 105 55.07 -29.51 34.91
N THR A 106 54.01 -29.49 35.72
CA THR A 106 53.96 -30.29 36.95
C THR A 106 52.52 -30.71 37.21
N ARG A 107 52.31 -32.02 37.26
CA ARG A 107 51.09 -32.73 37.66
C ARG A 107 50.92 -32.59 39.18
N ILE A 108 49.72 -32.24 39.67
CA ILE A 108 49.31 -32.55 41.05
C ILE A 108 47.84 -32.99 41.09
N LEU A 109 47.69 -34.29 41.38
CA LEU A 109 46.67 -35.07 42.10
C LEU A 109 45.17 -34.73 42.05
N LEU A 110 44.41 -35.75 41.64
CA LEU A 110 43.05 -36.08 42.09
C LEU A 110 42.97 -36.12 43.63
N THR A 111 41.93 -35.50 44.17
CA THR A 111 41.26 -35.98 45.39
C THR A 111 39.78 -36.12 45.12
N VAL A 112 39.29 -37.35 45.24
CA VAL A 112 37.88 -37.73 45.24
C VAL A 112 37.37 -37.58 46.66
N ALA A 113 36.34 -36.76 46.86
CA ALA A 113 35.48 -36.81 48.04
C ALA A 113 34.03 -36.97 47.58
N VAL A 114 33.49 -38.15 47.80
CA VAL A 114 32.07 -38.50 47.62
C VAL A 114 31.38 -38.30 48.96
N ALA A 115 30.38 -37.42 49.03
CA ALA A 115 29.24 -37.54 49.95
C ALA A 115 28.19 -36.46 49.63
N GLY A 116 26.93 -36.88 49.43
CA GLY A 116 25.77 -35.98 49.52
C GLY A 116 24.77 -36.11 48.36
N VAL A 117 23.87 -37.08 48.47
CA VAL A 117 22.64 -37.16 47.66
C VAL A 117 21.76 -35.96 47.98
N ALA A 118 21.45 -35.16 46.96
CA ALA A 118 20.22 -34.36 46.90
C ALA A 118 19.73 -34.40 45.45
N VAL A 119 18.85 -35.36 45.14
CA VAL A 119 18.07 -35.33 43.89
C VAL A 119 17.04 -34.21 44.05
N ALA A 120 17.47 -32.99 43.74
CA ALA A 120 16.55 -31.88 43.52
C ALA A 120 15.84 -32.16 42.19
N VAL A 121 14.62 -32.67 42.27
CA VAL A 121 13.68 -32.62 41.15
C VAL A 121 13.36 -31.14 40.93
N ALA A 122 14.20 -30.49 40.12
CA ALA A 122 13.92 -29.17 39.59
C ALA A 122 12.71 -29.34 38.66
N THR A 123 11.51 -29.13 39.21
CA THR A 123 10.35 -28.76 38.43
C THR A 123 10.71 -27.44 37.76
N GLY A 124 11.28 -27.54 36.56
CA GLY A 124 11.55 -26.43 35.68
C GLY A 124 10.22 -25.78 35.31
N ALA A 125 9.72 -24.91 36.18
CA ALA A 125 8.82 -23.86 35.80
C ALA A 125 9.55 -23.08 34.70
N THR A 126 9.25 -23.42 33.45
CA THR A 126 9.68 -22.67 32.29
C THR A 126 9.16 -21.26 32.49
N ALA A 127 10.04 -20.38 32.98
CA ALA A 127 9.75 -18.97 33.05
C ALA A 127 9.32 -18.54 31.65
N LYS A 128 8.02 -18.26 31.50
CA LYS A 128 7.44 -17.76 30.26
C LYS A 128 8.31 -16.58 29.86
N LYS A 129 9.08 -16.72 28.79
CA LYS A 129 9.83 -15.63 28.18
C LYS A 129 8.79 -14.52 27.95
N SER A 130 8.85 -13.46 28.76
CA SER A 130 7.95 -12.33 28.65
C SER A 130 7.98 -11.87 27.20
N ALA A 131 6.82 -11.80 26.55
CA ALA A 131 6.74 -11.30 25.18
C ALA A 131 7.12 -9.82 25.22
N ASN A 132 8.32 -9.50 24.73
CA ASN A 132 8.79 -8.10 24.67
C ASN A 132 7.94 -7.30 23.67
N ILE A 133 7.30 -7.98 22.72
CA ILE A 133 6.34 -7.43 21.77
C ILE A 133 5.09 -8.32 21.78
N GLN A 134 3.90 -7.75 21.97
CA GLN A 134 2.63 -8.48 21.87
C GLN A 134 1.97 -8.32 20.50
N VAL A 135 2.03 -7.10 19.93
CA VAL A 135 1.42 -6.75 18.64
C VAL A 135 2.48 -6.30 17.65
N CYS A 136 2.49 -6.89 16.45
CA CYS A 136 3.38 -6.53 15.35
C CYS A 136 2.60 -5.84 14.24
N VAL A 137 2.84 -4.55 13.99
CA VAL A 137 2.22 -3.79 12.91
C VAL A 137 3.18 -3.69 11.73
N LEU A 138 2.77 -4.24 10.59
CA LEU A 138 3.54 -4.33 9.36
C LEU A 138 2.93 -3.40 8.31
N LEU A 139 3.47 -2.18 8.21
CA LEU A 139 3.04 -1.16 7.26
C LEU A 139 3.75 -1.34 5.91
N PRO A 140 3.14 -0.91 4.80
CA PRO A 140 3.52 -1.40 3.47
C PRO A 140 4.75 -0.68 2.91
N ASP A 141 4.68 0.64 2.80
CA ASP A 141 5.65 1.45 2.07
C ASP A 141 5.53 2.94 2.42
N THR A 142 6.32 3.80 1.76
CA THR A 142 6.33 5.26 1.96
C THR A 142 6.00 6.07 0.71
N LYS A 143 5.75 5.39 -0.43
CA LYS A 143 5.66 6.03 -1.76
C LYS A 143 4.26 5.96 -2.38
N SER A 144 3.48 4.95 -2.04
CA SER A 144 2.09 4.77 -2.49
C SER A 144 1.18 5.82 -1.88
N SER A 145 1.43 6.17 -0.61
CA SER A 145 0.80 7.27 0.11
C SER A 145 1.64 7.68 1.32
N VAL A 146 1.66 8.98 1.62
CA VAL A 146 2.32 9.51 2.83
C VAL A 146 1.57 9.13 4.11
N ARG A 147 0.31 8.69 4.01
CA ARG A 147 -0.52 8.35 5.17
C ARG A 147 0.13 7.33 6.10
N TRP A 148 0.84 6.36 5.52
CA TRP A 148 1.44 5.25 6.27
C TRP A 148 2.45 5.74 7.32
N VAL A 149 3.18 6.82 7.01
CA VAL A 149 4.19 7.41 7.90
C VAL A 149 3.60 8.55 8.70
N GLN A 150 2.81 9.42 8.06
CA GLN A 150 2.33 10.66 8.68
C GLN A 150 1.13 10.45 9.61
N PHE A 151 0.33 9.40 9.38
CA PHE A 151 -0.92 9.15 10.11
C PHE A 151 -0.94 7.76 10.73
N ASP A 152 -0.84 6.69 9.93
CA ASP A 152 -1.07 5.32 10.41
C ASP A 152 -0.06 4.90 11.48
N ALA A 153 1.25 5.08 11.24
CA ALA A 153 2.28 4.74 12.23
C ALA A 153 2.12 5.48 13.59
N PRO A 154 2.02 6.82 13.65
CA PRO A 154 1.86 7.52 14.92
C PRO A 154 0.50 7.24 15.59
N ASP A 155 -0.59 7.09 14.82
CA ASP A 155 -1.91 6.78 15.40
C ASP A 155 -1.96 5.34 15.95
N PHE A 156 -1.31 4.37 15.30
CA PHE A 156 -1.11 3.03 15.87
C PHE A 156 -0.33 3.08 17.17
N ALA A 157 0.79 3.82 17.22
CA ALA A 157 1.59 3.96 18.42
C ALA A 157 0.75 4.51 19.58
N LYS A 158 -0.06 5.54 19.30
CA LYS A 158 -1.00 6.12 20.26
C LYS A 158 -2.07 5.11 20.71
N ALA A 159 -2.71 4.40 19.78
CA ALA A 159 -3.77 3.45 20.08
C ALA A 159 -3.28 2.25 20.89
N LEU A 160 -2.14 1.68 20.52
CA LEU A 160 -1.55 0.52 21.20
C LEU A 160 -0.97 0.89 22.57
N LYS A 161 -0.35 2.07 22.70
CA LYS A 161 0.08 2.60 24.00
C LYS A 161 -1.11 2.82 24.93
N ALA A 162 -2.19 3.42 24.44
CA ALA A 162 -3.41 3.62 25.22
C ALA A 162 -4.09 2.29 25.62
N ALA A 163 -3.92 1.25 24.80
CA ALA A 163 -4.42 -0.09 25.08
C ALA A 163 -3.55 -0.90 26.06
N GLY A 164 -2.39 -0.37 26.47
CA GLY A 164 -1.48 -1.01 27.44
C GLY A 164 -0.82 -2.29 26.93
N VAL A 165 -0.57 -2.40 25.62
CA VAL A 165 0.11 -3.55 25.01
C VAL A 165 1.49 -3.15 24.50
N THR A 166 2.45 -4.08 24.56
CA THR A 166 3.77 -3.87 23.93
C THR A 166 3.67 -4.10 22.42
N TYR A 167 4.33 -3.27 21.63
CA TYR A 167 4.15 -3.30 20.18
C TYR A 167 5.43 -2.98 19.40
N SER A 168 5.48 -3.46 18.16
CA SER A 168 6.42 -3.04 17.13
C SER A 168 5.62 -2.48 15.95
N ILE A 169 6.06 -1.34 15.40
CA ILE A 169 5.50 -0.78 14.18
C ILE A 169 6.65 -0.61 13.20
N THR A 170 6.60 -1.33 12.08
CA THR A 170 7.63 -1.29 11.05
C THR A 170 7.01 -0.96 9.70
N ASN A 171 7.84 -0.42 8.81
CA ASN A 171 7.45 -0.19 7.43
C ASN A 171 8.36 -1.02 6.51
N ALA A 172 7.76 -1.80 5.61
CA ALA A 172 8.46 -2.70 4.72
C ALA A 172 9.13 -1.99 3.53
N LEU A 173 8.90 -0.68 3.35
CA LEU A 173 9.46 0.11 2.24
C LEU A 173 9.17 -0.51 0.85
N ASN A 174 7.99 -1.12 0.69
CA ASN A 174 7.59 -1.86 -0.51
C ASN A 174 8.46 -3.10 -0.81
N ASP A 175 9.11 -3.67 0.20
CA ASP A 175 9.89 -4.91 0.09
C ASP A 175 9.17 -6.09 0.79
N PRO A 176 8.59 -7.03 0.02
CA PRO A 176 7.93 -8.22 0.54
C PRO A 176 8.80 -9.07 1.48
N GLN A 177 10.09 -9.22 1.18
CA GLN A 177 10.97 -10.04 2.02
C GLN A 177 11.34 -9.31 3.31
N LYS A 178 11.52 -7.98 3.25
CA LYS A 178 11.68 -7.17 4.45
C LYS A 178 10.48 -7.29 5.38
N MET A 179 9.26 -7.29 4.86
CA MET A 179 8.05 -7.50 5.67
C MET A 179 8.08 -8.87 6.36
N VAL A 180 8.53 -9.92 5.67
CA VAL A 180 8.70 -11.26 6.25
C VAL A 180 9.74 -11.24 7.37
N SER A 181 10.91 -10.62 7.16
CA SER A 181 11.95 -10.52 8.20
C SER A 181 11.48 -9.72 9.42
N GLN A 182 10.68 -8.66 9.21
CA GLN A 182 10.06 -7.90 10.30
C GLN A 182 9.07 -8.75 11.10
N ALA A 183 8.25 -9.55 10.42
CA ALA A 183 7.34 -10.50 11.06
C ALA A 183 8.11 -11.57 11.87
N ASP A 184 9.20 -12.11 11.33
CA ASP A 184 10.04 -13.10 12.00
C ASP A 184 10.70 -12.51 13.27
N ALA A 185 11.18 -11.27 13.20
CA ALA A 185 11.71 -10.57 14.37
C ALA A 185 10.66 -10.35 15.46
N CYS A 186 9.43 -9.99 15.09
CA CYS A 186 8.31 -9.89 16.03
C CYS A 186 7.99 -11.24 16.70
N LEU A 187 7.92 -12.32 15.92
CA LEU A 187 7.67 -13.67 16.45
C LEU A 187 8.77 -14.11 17.41
N ALA A 188 10.04 -13.86 17.07
CA ALA A 188 11.18 -14.13 17.94
C ALA A 188 11.12 -13.32 19.26
N ALA A 189 10.54 -12.11 19.21
CA ALA A 189 10.28 -11.26 20.37
C ALA A 189 8.99 -11.62 21.15
N GLY A 190 8.26 -12.65 20.72
CA GLY A 190 7.08 -13.17 21.42
C GLY A 190 5.73 -12.64 20.94
N ALA A 191 5.67 -11.92 19.82
CA ALA A 191 4.42 -11.38 19.28
C ALA A 191 3.37 -12.46 19.05
N LYS A 192 2.11 -12.13 19.39
CA LYS A 192 0.96 -13.02 19.25
C LYS A 192 -0.08 -12.52 18.26
N VAL A 193 -0.04 -11.24 17.91
CA VAL A 193 -0.91 -10.67 16.87
C VAL A 193 -0.09 -9.93 15.82
N ALA A 194 -0.28 -10.28 14.54
CA ALA A 194 0.19 -9.48 13.42
C ALA A 194 -0.94 -8.60 12.89
N VAL A 195 -0.65 -7.35 12.61
CA VAL A 195 -1.50 -6.43 11.84
C VAL A 195 -0.78 -6.22 10.51
N VAL A 196 -1.34 -6.75 9.42
CA VAL A 196 -0.68 -6.86 8.12
C VAL A 196 -1.36 -5.93 7.13
N THR A 197 -0.60 -5.01 6.54
CA THR A 197 -1.06 -4.22 5.38
C THR A 197 -0.46 -4.84 4.13
N ASP A 198 -1.27 -5.49 3.29
CA ASP A 198 -0.74 -6.25 2.15
C ASP A 198 0.13 -5.41 1.19
N ILE A 199 1.25 -6.01 0.76
CA ILE A 199 2.09 -5.51 -0.35
C ILE A 199 2.24 -6.55 -1.46
N ALA A 200 2.24 -7.82 -1.09
CA ALA A 200 2.40 -8.95 -1.99
C ALA A 200 1.72 -10.17 -1.37
N GLN A 201 0.61 -10.55 -1.99
CA GLN A 201 -0.29 -11.60 -1.54
C GLN A 201 0.43 -12.85 -0.99
N GLY A 202 1.39 -13.40 -1.75
CA GLY A 202 2.09 -14.64 -1.36
C GLY A 202 2.88 -14.51 -0.06
N THR A 203 3.60 -13.40 0.15
CA THR A 203 4.37 -13.17 1.38
C THR A 203 3.47 -12.85 2.56
N SER A 204 2.39 -12.09 2.36
CA SER A 204 1.45 -11.75 3.43
C SER A 204 0.68 -12.98 3.92
N ILE A 205 0.23 -13.86 3.03
CA ILE A 205 -0.34 -15.17 3.40
C ILE A 205 0.67 -15.99 4.22
N ALA A 206 1.94 -15.98 3.84
CA ALA A 206 2.98 -16.72 4.57
C ALA A 206 3.19 -16.15 5.98
N ILE A 207 3.17 -14.82 6.15
CA ILE A 207 3.26 -14.16 7.45
C ILE A 207 2.10 -14.57 8.36
N GLU A 208 0.86 -14.57 7.84
CA GLU A 208 -0.29 -14.98 8.65
C GLU A 208 -0.23 -16.44 9.07
N LYS A 209 0.19 -17.33 8.17
CA LYS A 209 0.41 -18.74 8.49
C LYS A 209 1.49 -18.92 9.55
N LYS A 210 2.59 -18.14 9.50
CA LYS A 210 3.63 -18.16 10.54
C LYS A 210 3.08 -17.76 11.91
N PHE A 211 2.31 -16.67 11.98
CA PHE A 211 1.67 -16.25 13.23
C PHE A 211 0.69 -17.31 13.75
N ALA A 212 -0.13 -17.90 12.89
CA ALA A 212 -1.04 -18.98 13.28
C ALA A 212 -0.28 -20.22 13.80
N ALA A 213 0.80 -20.64 13.13
CA ALA A 213 1.64 -21.76 13.56
C ALA A 213 2.31 -21.52 14.91
N ALA A 214 2.60 -20.26 15.26
CA ALA A 214 3.14 -19.86 16.57
C ALA A 214 2.05 -19.69 17.67
N GLY A 215 0.82 -20.13 17.39
CA GLY A 215 -0.34 -19.99 18.30
C GLY A 215 -0.86 -18.56 18.41
N GLY A 216 -0.55 -17.70 17.44
CA GLY A 216 -1.00 -16.32 17.33
C GLY A 216 -2.16 -16.14 16.36
N SER A 217 -2.43 -14.89 15.99
CA SER A 217 -3.46 -14.51 15.03
C SER A 217 -3.00 -13.33 14.17
N SER A 218 -3.72 -13.07 13.08
CA SER A 218 -3.47 -11.93 12.21
C SER A 218 -4.72 -11.10 11.98
N ILE A 219 -4.52 -9.83 11.64
CA ILE A 219 -5.51 -8.82 11.27
C ILE A 219 -5.07 -8.24 9.92
N ASP A 220 -5.96 -8.22 8.94
CA ASP A 220 -5.75 -7.45 7.71
C ASP A 220 -6.06 -5.98 7.99
N TYR A 221 -5.18 -5.07 7.57
CA TYR A 221 -5.31 -3.63 7.82
C TYR A 221 -5.24 -2.81 6.54
N ASP A 222 -6.30 -2.04 6.27
CA ASP A 222 -6.60 -1.23 5.07
C ASP A 222 -6.53 -2.01 3.75
N ARG A 223 -5.45 -2.75 3.46
CA ARG A 223 -5.26 -3.63 2.31
C ARG A 223 -5.45 -5.10 2.72
N GLN A 224 -6.45 -5.74 2.13
CA GLN A 224 -6.79 -7.15 2.38
C GLN A 224 -5.73 -8.10 1.83
N VAL A 225 -5.38 -9.13 2.59
CA VAL A 225 -4.56 -10.27 2.17
C VAL A 225 -5.49 -11.32 1.55
N VAL A 226 -5.71 -11.20 0.24
CA VAL A 226 -6.57 -12.13 -0.50
C VAL A 226 -5.97 -13.55 -0.44
N GLY A 227 -6.76 -14.57 -0.15
CA GLY A 227 -6.31 -15.94 0.14
C GLY A 227 -5.78 -16.15 1.56
N GLY A 228 -5.80 -15.12 2.41
CA GLY A 228 -5.33 -15.16 3.80
C GLY A 228 -6.23 -15.92 4.78
N ILE A 229 -5.80 -15.92 6.03
CA ILE A 229 -6.41 -16.56 7.20
C ILE A 229 -6.54 -15.60 8.40
N ALA A 230 -6.37 -14.29 8.21
CA ALA A 230 -6.60 -13.28 9.24
C ALA A 230 -7.98 -13.44 9.90
N LYS A 231 -8.05 -13.05 11.17
CA LYS A 231 -9.26 -13.21 12.00
C LYS A 231 -10.29 -12.11 11.72
N VAL A 232 -9.85 -10.96 11.24
CA VAL A 232 -10.67 -9.82 10.90
C VAL A 232 -9.91 -8.92 9.92
N TYR A 233 -10.67 -8.30 9.01
CA TYR A 233 -10.21 -7.24 8.13
C TYR A 233 -10.71 -5.89 8.64
N VAL A 234 -9.80 -4.98 8.98
CA VAL A 234 -10.12 -3.62 9.42
C VAL A 234 -9.80 -2.66 8.28
N THR A 235 -10.81 -1.95 7.79
CA THR A 235 -10.69 -1.09 6.60
C THR A 235 -11.72 0.03 6.63
N PHE A 236 -11.65 0.92 5.63
CA PHE A 236 -12.75 1.80 5.25
C PHE A 236 -13.62 1.16 4.18
N ASP A 237 -14.88 1.60 4.03
CA ASP A 237 -15.73 1.10 2.95
C ASP A 237 -15.24 1.57 1.57
N GLY A 238 -14.48 0.72 0.89
CA GLY A 238 -13.92 1.03 -0.43
C GLY A 238 -14.97 1.29 -1.51
N LYS A 239 -16.15 0.70 -1.45
CA LYS A 239 -17.22 1.04 -2.40
C LYS A 239 -17.72 2.46 -2.16
N ALA A 240 -17.83 2.87 -0.89
CA ALA A 240 -18.18 4.23 -0.53
C ALA A 240 -17.10 5.24 -0.94
N VAL A 241 -15.80 4.89 -0.82
CA VAL A 241 -14.68 5.70 -1.35
C VAL A 241 -14.87 5.97 -2.84
N GLY A 242 -15.03 4.91 -3.64
CA GLY A 242 -15.19 5.05 -5.09
C GLY A 242 -16.42 5.85 -5.48
N ALA A 243 -17.53 5.63 -4.77
CA ALA A 243 -18.75 6.39 -5.00
C ALA A 243 -18.57 7.87 -4.65
N ALA A 244 -17.84 8.20 -3.58
CA ALA A 244 -17.54 9.58 -3.19
C ALA A 244 -16.65 10.28 -4.21
N GLN A 245 -15.59 9.62 -4.71
CA GLN A 245 -14.73 10.13 -5.79
C GLN A 245 -15.53 10.47 -7.04
N ALA A 246 -16.37 9.54 -7.50
CA ALA A 246 -17.17 9.73 -8.71
C ALA A 246 -18.22 10.84 -8.54
N LYS A 247 -18.96 10.86 -7.43
CA LYS A 247 -19.93 11.93 -7.12
C LYS A 247 -19.24 13.30 -7.05
N GLY A 248 -18.03 13.33 -6.49
CA GLY A 248 -17.18 14.51 -6.43
C GLY A 248 -16.85 15.10 -7.80
N VAL A 249 -16.34 14.27 -8.70
CA VAL A 249 -16.04 14.67 -10.09
C VAL A 249 -17.32 15.09 -10.83
N VAL A 250 -18.40 14.31 -10.74
CA VAL A 250 -19.69 14.65 -11.37
C VAL A 250 -20.23 15.99 -10.89
N LYS A 251 -20.13 16.28 -9.59
CA LYS A 251 -20.56 17.57 -9.02
C LYS A 251 -19.72 18.73 -9.57
N ALA A 252 -18.42 18.54 -9.76
CA ALA A 252 -17.52 19.56 -10.32
C ALA A 252 -17.69 19.76 -11.84
N LEU A 253 -18.31 18.81 -12.54
CA LEU A 253 -18.62 18.88 -13.97
C LEU A 253 -19.99 19.52 -14.28
N LYS A 254 -20.76 19.94 -13.27
CA LYS A 254 -22.09 20.55 -13.46
C LYS A 254 -22.03 21.70 -14.47
N GLY A 255 -22.99 21.72 -15.40
CA GLY A 255 -23.08 22.74 -16.46
C GLY A 255 -22.28 22.42 -17.72
N LYS A 256 -21.43 21.38 -17.73
CA LYS A 256 -20.77 20.91 -18.95
C LYS A 256 -21.67 19.97 -19.74
N SER A 257 -21.66 20.12 -21.07
CA SER A 257 -22.36 19.20 -21.98
C SER A 257 -21.48 18.00 -22.33
N LYS A 258 -21.94 16.79 -21.98
CA LYS A 258 -21.31 15.49 -22.29
C LYS A 258 -19.79 15.41 -21.98
N PRO A 259 -19.31 15.88 -20.81
CA PRO A 259 -17.88 15.97 -20.51
C PRO A 259 -17.19 14.59 -20.54
N VAL A 260 -15.94 14.56 -20.98
CA VAL A 260 -15.11 13.34 -21.03
C VAL A 260 -14.47 13.07 -19.67
N VAL A 261 -14.73 11.89 -19.10
CA VAL A 261 -14.17 11.48 -17.80
C VAL A 261 -13.17 10.35 -17.96
N ALA A 262 -11.91 10.61 -17.64
CA ALA A 262 -10.86 9.59 -17.56
C ALA A 262 -10.79 8.95 -16.16
N GLU A 263 -10.22 7.76 -16.04
CA GLU A 263 -10.10 7.05 -14.76
C GLU A 263 -8.69 6.49 -14.55
N LEU A 264 -8.00 6.98 -13.52
CA LEU A 264 -6.73 6.47 -13.03
C LEU A 264 -6.98 5.74 -11.72
N TRP A 265 -7.19 4.43 -11.81
CA TRP A 265 -7.42 3.58 -10.64
C TRP A 265 -6.11 3.31 -9.88
N GLY A 266 -6.23 2.66 -8.72
CA GLY A 266 -5.10 2.30 -7.88
C GLY A 266 -4.17 1.23 -8.44
N GLY A 267 -3.33 0.65 -7.58
CA GLY A 267 -2.47 -0.48 -7.93
C GLY A 267 -3.28 -1.73 -8.27
N PRO A 268 -2.96 -2.46 -9.37
CA PRO A 268 -3.73 -3.64 -9.78
C PRO A 268 -3.49 -4.87 -8.90
N THR A 269 -2.53 -4.81 -7.99
CA THR A 269 -2.23 -5.85 -6.99
C THR A 269 -2.91 -5.58 -5.65
N ASP A 270 -3.57 -4.43 -5.49
CA ASP A 270 -4.25 -4.03 -4.25
C ASP A 270 -5.77 -4.20 -4.40
N GLN A 271 -6.35 -5.02 -3.53
CA GLN A 271 -7.80 -5.30 -3.54
C GLN A 271 -8.64 -4.02 -3.38
N ASN A 272 -8.13 -2.99 -2.72
CA ASN A 272 -8.81 -1.69 -2.58
C ASN A 272 -9.05 -1.00 -3.92
N ALA A 273 -8.12 -1.10 -4.87
CA ALA A 273 -8.28 -0.48 -6.18
C ALA A 273 -9.52 -1.01 -6.90
N PHE A 274 -9.85 -2.29 -6.72
CA PHE A 274 -11.05 -2.90 -7.28
C PHE A 274 -12.32 -2.48 -6.54
N TRP A 275 -12.27 -2.34 -5.21
CA TRP A 275 -13.41 -1.81 -4.44
C TRP A 275 -13.72 -0.36 -4.84
N PHE A 276 -12.70 0.48 -4.98
CA PHE A 276 -12.86 1.88 -5.41
C PHE A 276 -13.43 1.93 -6.82
N LYS A 277 -12.86 1.16 -7.75
CA LYS A 277 -13.40 1.03 -9.10
C LYS A 277 -14.87 0.60 -9.09
N SER A 278 -15.25 -0.37 -8.28
CA SER A 278 -16.66 -0.81 -8.19
C SER A 278 -17.61 0.30 -7.71
N GLY A 279 -17.12 1.17 -6.82
CA GLY A 279 -17.83 2.37 -6.38
C GLY A 279 -17.91 3.44 -7.46
N ASN A 280 -16.83 3.64 -8.23
CA ASN A 280 -16.82 4.54 -9.38
C ASN A 280 -17.82 4.05 -10.44
N ASP A 281 -17.74 2.78 -10.82
CA ASP A 281 -18.60 2.11 -11.80
C ASP A 281 -20.08 2.26 -11.45
N ALA A 282 -20.44 2.10 -10.18
CA ALA A 282 -21.83 2.22 -9.70
C ALA A 282 -22.41 3.63 -9.90
N VAL A 283 -21.58 4.67 -9.95
CA VAL A 283 -22.00 6.06 -10.18
C VAL A 283 -21.86 6.47 -11.65
N LEU A 284 -20.73 6.13 -12.28
CA LEU A 284 -20.39 6.62 -13.62
C LEU A 284 -21.07 5.82 -14.74
N ASN A 285 -21.21 4.49 -14.62
CA ASN A 285 -21.75 3.68 -15.71
C ASN A 285 -23.19 4.07 -16.10
N PRO A 286 -24.12 4.37 -15.17
CA PRO A 286 -25.44 4.89 -15.53
C PRO A 286 -25.36 6.21 -16.32
N LEU A 287 -24.42 7.10 -15.96
CA LEU A 287 -24.22 8.40 -16.61
C LEU A 287 -23.54 8.32 -17.98
N PHE A 288 -22.71 7.30 -18.19
CA PHE A 288 -22.19 6.98 -19.52
C PHE A 288 -23.30 6.38 -20.40
N LYS A 289 -24.11 5.46 -19.85
CA LYS A 289 -25.20 4.79 -20.58
C LYS A 289 -26.26 5.78 -21.08
N ASN A 290 -26.64 6.75 -20.25
CA ASN A 290 -27.60 7.79 -20.63
C ASN A 290 -26.97 9.00 -21.34
N LYS A 291 -25.66 8.94 -21.68
CA LYS A 291 -24.90 9.99 -22.38
C LYS A 291 -24.83 11.34 -21.65
N THR A 292 -25.06 11.37 -20.34
CA THR A 292 -24.78 12.56 -19.50
C THR A 292 -23.28 12.85 -19.46
N LEU A 293 -22.47 11.79 -19.41
CA LEU A 293 -21.01 11.85 -19.49
C LEU A 293 -20.52 11.06 -20.70
N THR A 294 -19.34 11.42 -21.20
CA THR A 294 -18.60 10.62 -22.19
C THR A 294 -17.53 9.81 -21.48
N LYS A 295 -17.50 8.50 -21.72
CA LYS A 295 -16.47 7.63 -21.14
C LYS A 295 -15.11 7.90 -21.78
N GLY A 296 -14.14 8.29 -20.96
CA GLY A 296 -12.76 8.49 -21.38
C GLY A 296 -11.87 7.25 -21.16
N PRO A 297 -10.55 7.39 -21.39
CA PRO A 297 -9.57 6.35 -21.10
C PRO A 297 -9.54 5.98 -19.61
N GLN A 298 -9.30 4.71 -19.32
CA GLN A 298 -9.24 4.18 -17.95
C GLN A 298 -8.07 3.22 -17.78
N GLN A 299 -7.35 3.28 -16.64
CA GLN A 299 -6.20 2.40 -16.38
C GLN A 299 -5.88 2.31 -14.88
N PHE A 300 -5.44 1.14 -14.41
CA PHE A 300 -4.79 1.00 -13.09
C PHE A 300 -3.41 1.68 -13.09
N VAL A 301 -3.03 2.29 -11.98
CA VAL A 301 -1.71 2.90 -11.78
C VAL A 301 -0.86 1.96 -10.92
N PRO A 302 0.13 1.24 -11.51
CA PRO A 302 0.95 0.31 -10.77
C PRO A 302 1.60 0.94 -9.54
N LEU A 303 1.54 0.22 -8.41
CA LEU A 303 2.10 0.63 -7.12
C LEU A 303 1.58 1.97 -6.57
N TRP A 304 0.48 2.51 -7.12
CA TRP A 304 -0.07 3.83 -6.74
C TRP A 304 0.92 5.00 -6.92
N LEU A 305 1.94 4.83 -7.75
CA LEU A 305 3.04 5.80 -7.85
C LEU A 305 2.71 6.95 -8.80
N ALA A 306 2.98 8.18 -8.35
CA ALA A 306 2.93 9.37 -9.20
C ALA A 306 3.79 9.25 -10.46
N THR A 307 4.96 8.59 -10.37
CA THR A 307 5.87 8.33 -11.51
C THR A 307 5.25 7.45 -12.58
N ASN A 308 4.28 6.60 -12.22
CA ASN A 308 3.52 5.79 -13.17
C ASN A 308 2.27 6.53 -13.65
N ALA A 309 1.62 7.29 -12.77
CA ALA A 309 0.43 8.07 -13.12
C ALA A 309 0.69 9.15 -14.18
N ALA A 310 1.82 9.87 -14.09
CA ALA A 310 2.16 10.95 -15.03
C ALA A 310 2.25 10.50 -16.51
N PRO A 311 3.03 9.45 -16.87
CA PRO A 311 3.05 8.96 -18.25
C PRO A 311 1.71 8.35 -18.67
N ILE A 312 0.99 7.67 -17.77
CA ILE A 312 -0.36 7.14 -18.04
C ILE A 312 -1.29 8.30 -18.45
N PHE A 313 -1.38 9.34 -17.62
CA PHE A 313 -2.27 10.47 -17.90
C PHE A 313 -1.84 11.26 -19.14
N THR A 314 -0.53 11.38 -19.38
CA THR A 314 0.00 11.97 -20.62
C THR A 314 -0.51 11.22 -21.85
N GLN A 315 -0.52 9.88 -21.83
CA GLN A 315 -1.07 9.08 -22.92
C GLN A 315 -2.60 9.22 -23.04
N MET A 316 -3.32 9.35 -21.92
CA MET A 316 -4.77 9.62 -21.94
C MET A 316 -5.07 10.96 -22.62
N LEU A 317 -4.30 12.01 -22.30
CA LEU A 317 -4.40 13.32 -22.95
C LEU A 317 -4.10 13.24 -24.45
N LEU A 318 -3.04 12.54 -24.86
CA LEU A 318 -2.71 12.35 -26.27
C LEU A 318 -3.85 11.66 -27.04
N LYS A 319 -4.39 10.55 -26.50
CA LYS A 319 -5.50 9.80 -27.11
C LYS A 319 -6.79 10.59 -27.26
N THR A 320 -6.98 11.61 -26.42
CA THR A 320 -8.17 12.46 -26.41
C THR A 320 -7.92 13.82 -27.04
N ASN A 321 -6.73 14.07 -27.58
CA ASN A 321 -6.31 15.39 -28.05
C ASN A 321 -6.53 16.49 -27.00
N ASN A 322 -6.11 16.21 -25.75
CA ASN A 322 -6.31 17.00 -24.54
C ASN A 322 -7.78 17.22 -24.12
N LYS A 323 -8.75 16.53 -24.72
CA LYS A 323 -10.18 16.65 -24.39
C LYS A 323 -10.56 15.72 -23.24
N ILE A 324 -10.07 16.04 -22.04
CA ILE A 324 -10.50 15.43 -20.77
C ILE A 324 -11.04 16.54 -19.88
N ASP A 325 -12.29 16.39 -19.45
CA ASP A 325 -12.98 17.37 -18.61
C ASP A 325 -12.90 17.04 -17.12
N GLY A 326 -12.74 15.75 -16.81
CA GLY A 326 -12.54 15.28 -15.46
C GLY A 326 -11.77 13.96 -15.40
N ALA A 327 -11.19 13.69 -14.24
CA ALA A 327 -10.46 12.47 -13.98
C ALA A 327 -10.79 11.91 -12.59
N ILE A 328 -11.08 10.61 -12.53
CA ILE A 328 -10.99 9.86 -11.28
C ILE A 328 -9.50 9.61 -11.01
N ALA A 329 -9.01 10.03 -9.85
CA ALA A 329 -7.70 9.64 -9.35
C ALA A 329 -7.92 8.92 -8.02
N ALA A 330 -7.46 7.68 -7.94
CA ALA A 330 -7.80 6.81 -6.82
C ALA A 330 -7.24 7.27 -5.46
N ASN A 331 -6.20 8.13 -5.46
CA ASN A 331 -5.71 8.83 -4.27
C ASN A 331 -5.05 10.18 -4.61
N ASP A 332 -4.68 10.94 -3.58
CA ASP A 332 -4.06 12.26 -3.76
C ASP A 332 -2.67 12.22 -4.41
N ASN A 333 -1.94 11.10 -4.29
CA ASN A 333 -0.65 10.92 -4.97
C ASN A 333 -0.81 10.87 -6.49
N ILE A 334 -1.78 10.08 -6.97
CA ILE A 334 -2.15 10.00 -8.39
C ILE A 334 -2.74 11.35 -8.84
N ALA A 335 -3.58 11.99 -8.02
CA ALA A 335 -4.14 13.30 -8.32
C ALA A 335 -3.04 14.37 -8.50
N GLY A 336 -2.02 14.36 -7.64
CA GLY A 336 -0.86 15.24 -7.75
C GLY A 336 -0.11 15.06 -9.08
N ALA A 337 0.03 13.83 -9.57
CA ALA A 337 0.62 13.56 -10.88
C ALA A 337 -0.24 14.10 -12.04
N VAL A 338 -1.57 13.99 -11.94
CA VAL A 338 -2.51 14.59 -12.91
C VAL A 338 -2.33 16.11 -12.94
N VAL A 339 -2.32 16.77 -11.77
CA VAL A 339 -2.10 18.21 -11.64
C VAL A 339 -0.77 18.64 -12.25
N ALA A 340 0.33 17.96 -11.91
CA ALA A 340 1.66 18.25 -12.45
C ALA A 340 1.69 18.10 -13.99
N THR A 341 1.04 17.07 -14.53
CA THR A 341 0.98 16.82 -15.97
C THR A 341 0.18 17.90 -16.70
N LEU A 342 -0.95 18.36 -16.15
CA LEU A 342 -1.72 19.47 -16.70
C LEU A 342 -0.89 20.76 -16.74
N LYS A 343 -0.24 21.09 -15.61
CA LYS A 343 0.64 22.28 -15.50
C LYS A 343 1.78 22.23 -16.52
N ALA A 344 2.47 21.10 -16.66
CA ALA A 344 3.56 20.92 -17.62
C ALA A 344 3.12 21.07 -19.09
N LYS A 345 1.83 20.84 -19.38
CA LYS A 345 1.22 21.03 -20.70
C LYS A 345 0.51 22.37 -20.85
N HIS A 346 0.62 23.26 -19.87
CA HIS A 346 -0.08 24.55 -19.82
C HIS A 346 -1.61 24.42 -19.97
N LEU A 347 -2.17 23.30 -19.49
CA LEU A 347 -3.62 23.05 -19.49
C LEU A 347 -4.25 23.57 -18.19
N LYS A 348 -5.53 23.95 -18.30
CA LYS A 348 -6.34 24.39 -17.16
C LYS A 348 -6.67 23.23 -16.22
N PRO A 349 -6.99 23.50 -14.95
CA PRO A 349 -7.56 22.50 -14.05
C PRO A 349 -8.80 21.81 -14.63
N ILE A 350 -8.98 20.54 -14.27
CA ILE A 350 -10.14 19.70 -14.63
C ILE A 350 -10.85 19.24 -13.36
N ALA A 351 -12.05 18.66 -13.49
CA ALA A 351 -12.71 18.03 -12.35
C ALA A 351 -11.90 16.83 -11.87
N LEU A 352 -11.38 16.85 -10.65
CA LEU A 352 -10.39 15.86 -10.19
C LEU A 352 -10.70 15.40 -8.76
N SER A 353 -10.76 14.07 -8.58
CA SER A 353 -10.91 13.46 -7.24
C SER A 353 -9.54 13.10 -6.63
N GLY A 354 -9.58 12.62 -5.39
CA GLY A 354 -8.46 12.03 -4.68
C GLY A 354 -8.92 11.25 -3.46
N GLN A 355 -7.97 10.87 -2.61
CA GLN A 355 -8.17 10.14 -1.35
C GLN A 355 -6.96 10.40 -0.45
N ASP A 356 -7.21 10.31 0.85
CA ASP A 356 -6.29 10.38 2.00
C ASP A 356 -6.24 11.76 2.63
N ALA A 357 -6.76 12.80 1.96
CA ALA A 357 -6.69 14.18 2.41
C ALA A 357 -5.27 14.58 2.84
N THR A 358 -4.28 14.19 2.03
CA THR A 358 -2.88 14.59 2.22
C THR A 358 -2.77 16.11 2.17
N SER A 359 -1.75 16.68 2.82
CA SER A 359 -1.53 18.14 2.78
C SER A 359 -1.48 18.68 1.35
N GLN A 360 -0.82 17.96 0.43
CA GLN A 360 -0.76 18.33 -0.98
C GLN A 360 -2.14 18.26 -1.66
N GLY A 361 -2.93 17.21 -1.39
CA GLY A 361 -4.29 17.07 -1.92
C GLY A 361 -5.21 18.20 -1.45
N VAL A 362 -5.15 18.55 -0.17
CA VAL A 362 -5.91 19.68 0.40
C VAL A 362 -5.46 21.01 -0.19
N GLN A 363 -4.15 21.25 -0.33
CA GLN A 363 -3.63 22.45 -1.00
C GLN A 363 -4.06 22.53 -2.48
N ASN A 364 -4.11 21.40 -3.19
CA ASN A 364 -4.65 21.36 -4.55
C ASN A 364 -6.14 21.70 -4.58
N ILE A 365 -6.91 21.30 -3.57
CA ILE A 365 -8.33 21.67 -3.44
C ILE A 365 -8.49 23.17 -3.19
N ILE A 366 -7.72 23.73 -2.26
CA ILE A 366 -7.75 25.17 -1.93
C ILE A 366 -7.34 26.00 -3.16
N SER A 367 -6.33 25.57 -3.91
CA SER A 367 -5.86 26.26 -5.12
C SER A 367 -6.68 25.97 -6.38
N GLY A 368 -7.77 25.19 -6.28
CA GLY A 368 -8.66 24.88 -7.41
C GLY A 368 -8.11 23.88 -8.43
N TRP A 369 -6.97 23.23 -8.15
CA TRP A 369 -6.37 22.20 -9.01
C TRP A 369 -6.96 20.81 -8.81
N GLN A 370 -7.59 20.57 -7.65
CA GLN A 370 -8.29 19.34 -7.33
C GLN A 370 -9.71 19.69 -6.83
N SER A 371 -10.71 18.91 -7.20
CA SER A 371 -12.10 19.25 -6.86
C SER A 371 -12.50 18.73 -5.48
N MET A 372 -11.97 17.56 -5.11
CA MET A 372 -12.27 16.92 -3.84
C MET A 372 -11.24 15.83 -3.49
N THR A 373 -11.28 15.39 -2.23
CA THR A 373 -10.57 14.19 -1.75
C THR A 373 -11.44 13.43 -0.76
N VAL A 374 -11.28 12.12 -0.69
CA VAL A 374 -11.94 11.29 0.33
C VAL A 374 -11.08 11.23 1.58
N TYR A 375 -11.63 11.70 2.69
CA TYR A 375 -11.02 11.61 4.00
C TYR A 375 -11.39 10.30 4.70
N LYS A 376 -10.33 9.55 5.00
CA LYS A 376 -10.32 8.36 5.85
C LYS A 376 -9.76 8.78 7.21
N PHE A 377 -10.58 8.77 8.26
CA PHE A 377 -10.13 9.18 9.59
C PHE A 377 -9.26 8.07 10.24
N VAL A 378 -7.97 8.06 9.89
CA VAL A 378 -6.97 7.07 10.32
C VAL A 378 -6.97 6.78 11.83
N PRO A 379 -7.19 7.76 12.73
CA PRO A 379 -7.26 7.46 14.16
C PRO A 379 -8.41 6.51 14.54
N ASN A 380 -9.48 6.39 13.74
CA ASN A 380 -10.53 5.39 13.99
C ASN A 380 -10.12 4.00 13.51
N GLU A 381 -9.41 3.91 12.38
CA GLU A 381 -8.94 2.64 11.81
C GLU A 381 -7.90 1.98 12.72
N THR A 382 -6.89 2.74 13.14
CA THR A 382 -5.85 2.28 14.07
C THR A 382 -6.42 1.88 15.43
N LYS A 383 -7.41 2.62 15.96
CA LYS A 383 -8.13 2.24 17.20
C LYS A 383 -8.93 0.94 17.04
N ALA A 384 -9.64 0.77 15.92
CA ALA A 384 -10.38 -0.45 15.65
C ALA A 384 -9.43 -1.66 15.52
N ALA A 385 -8.31 -1.49 14.82
CA ALA A 385 -7.28 -2.52 14.69
C ALA A 385 -6.59 -2.83 16.03
N ALA A 386 -6.28 -1.82 16.85
CA ALA A 386 -5.74 -2.03 18.20
C ALA A 386 -6.74 -2.75 19.11
N ALA A 387 -8.02 -2.38 19.08
CA ALA A 387 -9.07 -3.05 19.85
C ALA A 387 -9.25 -4.52 19.41
N ALA A 388 -9.20 -4.79 18.10
CA ALA A 388 -9.19 -6.13 17.56
C ALA A 388 -7.97 -6.92 18.05
N ALA A 389 -6.77 -6.33 18.01
CA ALA A 389 -5.55 -6.98 18.48
C ALA A 389 -5.63 -7.33 19.97
N VAL A 390 -6.11 -6.42 20.82
CA VAL A 390 -6.31 -6.67 22.26
C VAL A 390 -7.34 -7.78 22.50
N ALA A 391 -8.43 -7.81 21.73
CA ALA A 391 -9.42 -8.88 21.84
C ALA A 391 -8.81 -10.25 21.51
N LEU A 392 -8.03 -10.32 20.42
CA LEU A 392 -7.35 -11.56 20.00
C LEU A 392 -6.30 -12.02 21.03
N LEU A 393 -5.50 -11.10 21.58
CA LEU A 393 -4.54 -11.40 22.65
C LEU A 393 -5.21 -12.00 23.89
N ARG A 394 -6.45 -11.60 24.18
CA ARG A 394 -7.22 -12.04 25.34
C ARG A 394 -8.16 -13.21 25.03
N GLY A 395 -8.11 -13.77 23.83
CA GLY A 395 -9.04 -14.84 23.40
C GLY A 395 -10.51 -14.41 23.39
N LYS A 396 -10.79 -13.11 23.27
CA LYS A 396 -12.15 -12.54 23.25
C LYS A 396 -12.63 -12.33 21.81
N LYS A 397 -13.95 -12.21 21.65
CA LYS A 397 -14.56 -11.84 20.37
C LYS A 397 -14.07 -10.44 19.95
N VAL A 398 -13.75 -10.30 18.66
CA VAL A 398 -13.34 -9.02 18.07
C VAL A 398 -14.54 -8.05 18.07
N PRO A 399 -14.43 -6.84 18.66
CA PRO A 399 -15.51 -5.87 18.66
C PRO A 399 -15.67 -5.18 17.30
N GLY A 400 -16.85 -4.63 17.03
CA GLY A 400 -17.06 -3.72 15.90
C GLY A 400 -17.17 -4.38 14.51
N ILE A 401 -17.17 -5.71 14.42
CA ILE A 401 -17.47 -6.42 13.16
C ILE A 401 -18.86 -6.01 12.69
N ASN A 402 -18.94 -5.47 11.48
CA ASN A 402 -20.18 -4.96 10.89
C ASN A 402 -20.49 -5.55 9.50
N GLY A 403 -19.72 -6.55 9.07
CA GLY A 403 -19.96 -7.24 7.81
C GLY A 403 -18.89 -8.28 7.49
N PHE A 404 -18.88 -8.70 6.23
CA PHE A 404 -17.91 -9.65 5.70
C PHE A 404 -17.44 -9.22 4.31
N ARG A 405 -16.16 -9.44 4.02
CA ARG A 405 -15.60 -9.32 2.67
C ARG A 405 -15.23 -10.70 2.13
N LYS A 406 -15.34 -10.85 0.82
CA LYS A 406 -14.92 -12.08 0.14
C LYS A 406 -13.39 -12.12 0.18
N ASN A 407 -12.84 -13.20 0.73
CA ASN A 407 -11.41 -13.47 0.76
C ASN A 407 -11.17 -14.82 0.07
N GLY A 408 -10.92 -14.80 -1.24
CA GLY A 408 -10.95 -16.01 -2.07
C GLY A 408 -12.34 -16.66 -2.08
N SER A 409 -12.44 -17.92 -1.67
CA SER A 409 -13.73 -18.62 -1.51
C SER A 409 -14.40 -18.39 -0.14
N LYS A 410 -13.70 -17.76 0.81
CA LYS A 410 -14.17 -17.58 2.19
C LYS A 410 -14.79 -16.20 2.39
N LYS A 411 -15.56 -16.07 3.48
CA LYS A 411 -16.01 -14.78 4.03
C LYS A 411 -15.12 -14.44 5.21
N GLU A 412 -14.51 -13.28 5.17
CA GLU A 412 -13.68 -12.75 6.24
C GLU A 412 -14.47 -11.71 7.04
N PRO A 413 -14.55 -11.82 8.38
CA PRO A 413 -15.18 -10.79 9.21
C PRO A 413 -14.55 -9.43 8.95
N THR A 414 -15.35 -8.38 8.86
CA THR A 414 -14.85 -7.05 8.49
C THR A 414 -15.39 -5.98 9.43
N ILE A 415 -14.51 -5.04 9.77
CA ILE A 415 -14.83 -3.74 10.34
C ILE A 415 -14.66 -2.72 9.21
N ALA A 416 -15.76 -2.32 8.58
CA ALA A 416 -15.77 -1.32 7.51
C ALA A 416 -16.17 0.04 8.08
N LEU A 417 -15.21 0.98 8.10
CA LEU A 417 -15.40 2.32 8.62
C LEU A 417 -15.98 3.28 7.56
N PRO A 418 -16.78 4.28 7.97
CA PRO A 418 -17.31 5.28 7.05
C PRO A 418 -16.22 6.24 6.56
N VAL A 419 -16.47 6.87 5.42
CA VAL A 419 -15.59 7.87 4.80
C VAL A 419 -16.30 9.20 4.61
N ILE A 420 -15.53 10.28 4.55
CA ILE A 420 -16.04 11.65 4.41
C ILE A 420 -15.48 12.26 3.12
N SER A 421 -16.30 12.99 2.37
CA SER A 421 -15.80 13.77 1.22
C SER A 421 -15.35 15.15 1.72
N ILE A 422 -14.18 15.60 1.28
CA ILE A 422 -13.67 16.96 1.50
C ILE A 422 -13.61 17.72 0.17
N THR A 423 -14.07 18.96 0.18
CA THR A 423 -14.14 19.92 -0.93
C THR A 423 -13.71 21.31 -0.45
N SER A 424 -13.52 22.25 -1.36
CA SER A 424 -13.18 23.65 -1.02
C SER A 424 -14.30 24.38 -0.25
N ARG A 425 -15.52 23.83 -0.22
CA ARG A 425 -16.66 24.38 0.53
C ARG A 425 -16.74 23.86 1.96
N ASP A 426 -16.00 22.78 2.25
CA ASP A 426 -15.88 22.33 3.62
C ASP A 426 -14.98 23.34 4.32
N PRO A 427 -15.45 23.98 5.41
CA PRO A 427 -14.65 24.98 6.08
C PRO A 427 -13.32 24.34 6.46
N VAL A 428 -12.24 25.08 6.22
CA VAL A 428 -10.95 24.82 6.86
C VAL A 428 -11.13 25.13 8.36
N ALA A 429 -11.90 24.29 9.05
CA ALA A 429 -12.51 24.40 10.40
C ALA A 429 -13.57 25.51 10.58
N PRO A 430 -14.74 25.23 11.24
CA PRO A 430 -14.79 24.95 12.68
C PRO A 430 -15.75 23.80 13.13
N ARG A 431 -16.00 22.77 12.31
CA ARG A 431 -16.73 21.55 12.77
C ARG A 431 -15.84 20.42 13.28
N TRP A 432 -14.52 20.60 13.29
CA TRP A 432 -13.55 19.62 13.79
C TRP A 432 -13.35 19.68 15.31
N ARG A 433 -14.40 20.03 16.08
CA ARG A 433 -14.35 19.96 17.55
C ARG A 433 -14.48 18.50 17.99
N ARG A 434 -13.66 18.11 18.97
CA ARG A 434 -13.88 16.87 19.73
C ARG A 434 -15.27 16.94 20.40
N PRO A 435 -15.89 15.81 20.77
CA PRO A 435 -17.19 15.79 21.48
C PRO A 435 -17.25 16.68 22.73
N ASN A 436 -16.09 17.03 23.30
CA ASN A 436 -15.93 17.89 24.47
C ASN A 436 -15.53 19.34 24.15
N GLY A 437 -15.70 19.80 22.92
CA GLY A 437 -15.50 21.21 22.55
C GLY A 437 -14.05 21.71 22.47
N ALA A 438 -13.05 20.86 22.77
CA ALA A 438 -11.64 21.23 22.70
C ALA A 438 -11.18 21.51 21.26
N PRO A 439 -10.33 22.53 21.03
CA PRO A 439 -9.75 22.80 19.72
C PRO A 439 -8.91 21.59 19.25
N PRO A 440 -8.86 21.30 17.94
CA PRO A 440 -7.93 20.32 17.42
C PRO A 440 -6.49 20.76 17.73
N PRO A 441 -5.56 19.83 18.04
CA PRO A 441 -4.15 20.18 18.06
C PRO A 441 -3.79 20.75 16.70
N ALA A 442 -3.02 21.85 16.70
CA ALA A 442 -2.53 22.49 15.49
C ALA A 442 -1.88 21.42 14.59
N LEU A 443 -2.59 21.08 13.52
CA LEU A 443 -2.10 20.27 12.43
C LEU A 443 -2.18 21.14 11.18
N TRP A 444 -1.36 22.19 11.16
CA TRP A 444 -0.88 22.86 9.96
C TRP A 444 0.50 23.42 10.25
#